data_AF-X1B269-F1
#
_entry.id   AF-X1B269-F1
#
_cell.length_a   1.000
_cell.length_b   1.000
_cell.length_c   1.000
_cell.angle_alpha   90.00
_cell.angle_beta   90.00
_cell.angle_gamma   90.00
#
_symmetry.space_group_name_H-M   'P 1'
#
loop_
_entity.id
_entity.type
_entity.pdbx_description
1 polymer ?
#
loop_
_entity_poly.entity_id
_entity_poly.type
_entity_poly.pdbx_seq_one_letter_code
_entity_poly.pdbx_strand_id
1 'polypeptide(L)'
;MKTNWLWDSRLGESEVRKILKDTNNPKFDIYAEKLFSRVSSPKIAFSIIDKLTFCKKWPTIKKRMRKDRWLKDRVIFWQTIFEQTYEGLKGRGIKLREPQEVKISPERMKLAQQIRNIRMKLGYTQED
;
A
#
# COMPACT_ATOMS: atom_id res chain seq x y z
N MET A 1 6.82 6.65 28.69
CA MET A 1 6.25 7.90 28.14
C MET A 1 5.17 7.56 27.13
N LYS A 2 3.93 8.07 27.31
CA LYS A 2 2.89 7.98 26.28
C LYS A 2 3.26 8.97 25.17
N THR A 3 3.56 8.50 23.97
CA THR A 3 3.88 9.37 22.84
C THR A 3 2.60 10.11 22.43
N ASN A 4 2.44 11.39 22.81
CA ASN A 4 1.31 12.20 22.37
C ASN A 4 1.54 12.65 20.92
N TRP A 5 1.37 11.71 19.98
CA TRP A 5 1.57 11.96 18.54
C TRP A 5 0.41 12.78 17.92
N LEU A 6 -0.66 13.04 18.68
CA LEU A 6 -1.83 13.81 18.29
C LEU A 6 -1.91 15.18 18.99
N TRP A 7 -0.78 15.72 19.47
CA TRP A 7 -0.75 16.98 20.22
C TRP A 7 -1.37 18.19 19.50
N ASP A 8 -1.46 18.15 18.16
CA ASP A 8 -2.07 19.19 17.31
C ASP A 8 -3.47 18.81 16.80
N SER A 9 -4.04 17.70 17.24
CA SER A 9 -5.35 17.22 16.79
C SER A 9 -6.44 17.61 17.77
N ARG A 10 -7.58 18.04 17.22
CA ARG A 10 -8.81 18.22 18.00
C ARG A 10 -9.46 16.89 18.38
N LEU A 11 -9.10 15.79 17.71
CA LEU A 11 -9.68 14.47 17.96
C LEU A 11 -8.86 13.72 19.01
N GLY A 12 -9.57 12.95 19.84
CA GLY A 12 -8.94 12.07 20.81
C GLY A 12 -8.27 10.86 20.15
N GLU A 13 -7.31 10.25 20.84
CA GLU A 13 -6.61 9.05 20.34
C GLU A 13 -7.60 7.91 20.03
N SER A 14 -8.66 7.75 20.81
CA SER A 14 -9.70 6.75 20.60
C SER A 14 -10.45 6.94 19.27
N GLU A 15 -10.77 8.17 18.92
CA GLU A 15 -11.46 8.52 17.67
C GLU A 15 -10.55 8.34 16.46
N VAL A 16 -9.29 8.76 16.58
CA VAL A 16 -8.30 8.55 15.53
C VAL A 16 -8.02 7.07 15.32
N ARG A 17 -7.98 6.26 16.39
CA ARG A 17 -7.88 4.80 16.28
C ARG A 17 -9.07 4.20 15.53
N LYS A 18 -10.29 4.73 15.69
CA LYS A 18 -11.45 4.29 14.90
C LYS A 18 -11.27 4.63 13.42
N ILE A 19 -10.80 5.83 13.10
CA ILE A 19 -10.50 6.25 11.72
C ILE A 19 -9.42 5.35 11.10
N LEU A 20 -8.37 5.04 11.85
CA LEU A 20 -7.25 4.21 11.39
C LEU A 20 -7.56 2.71 11.33
N LYS A 21 -8.71 2.27 11.87
CA LYS A 21 -9.24 0.92 11.63
C LYS A 21 -10.05 0.84 10.34
N ASP A 22 -10.63 1.95 9.89
CA ASP A 22 -11.42 2.01 8.65
C ASP A 22 -10.54 2.50 7.48
N THR A 23 -10.06 1.56 6.67
CA THR A 23 -9.19 1.85 5.53
C THR A 23 -9.86 2.64 4.40
N ASN A 24 -11.19 2.73 4.40
CA ASN A 24 -11.97 3.47 3.41
C ASN A 24 -12.33 4.88 3.91
N ASN A 25 -11.99 5.19 5.16
CA ASN A 25 -12.24 6.51 5.71
C ASN A 25 -11.44 7.57 4.94
N PRO A 26 -12.06 8.67 4.49
CA PRO A 26 -11.36 9.72 3.75
C PRO A 26 -10.24 10.38 4.57
N LYS A 27 -10.30 10.32 5.91
CA LYS A 27 -9.28 10.86 6.80
C LYS A 27 -8.19 9.85 7.17
N PHE A 28 -8.29 8.60 6.72
CA PHE A 28 -7.32 7.54 7.04
C PHE A 28 -5.89 7.97 6.71
N ASP A 29 -5.65 8.39 5.46
CA ASP A 29 -4.31 8.71 4.99
C ASP A 29 -3.69 9.91 5.75
N ILE A 30 -4.53 10.87 6.17
CA ILE A 30 -4.11 12.05 6.93
C ILE A 30 -3.60 11.63 8.31
N TYR A 31 -4.37 10.80 9.01
CA TYR A 31 -3.98 10.34 10.35
C TYR A 31 -2.86 9.29 10.30
N ALA A 32 -2.80 8.49 9.24
CA ALA A 32 -1.72 7.53 9.04
C ALA A 32 -0.39 8.28 8.82
N GLU A 33 -0.39 9.31 7.97
CA GLU A 33 0.75 10.21 7.79
C GLU A 33 1.21 10.85 9.12
N LYS A 34 0.28 11.37 9.92
CA LYS A 34 0.59 11.89 11.27
C LYS A 34 1.19 10.84 12.20
N LEU A 35 0.68 9.60 12.16
CA LEU A 35 1.18 8.50 12.96
C LEU A 35 2.62 8.18 12.59
N PHE A 36 2.89 7.92 11.31
CA PHE A 36 4.21 7.48 10.84
C PHE A 36 5.26 8.60 10.82
N SER A 37 4.85 9.87 10.67
CA SER A 37 5.77 11.00 10.80
C SER A 37 6.31 11.19 12.22
N ARG A 38 5.50 10.89 13.24
CA ARG A 38 5.77 11.25 14.64
C ARG A 38 6.16 10.07 15.51
N VAL A 39 5.67 8.88 15.20
CA VAL A 39 5.99 7.66 15.94
C VAL A 39 7.18 6.97 15.27
N SER A 40 8.21 6.68 16.06
CA SER A 40 9.41 5.94 15.63
C SER A 40 9.39 4.47 16.01
N SER A 41 8.42 4.04 16.84
CA SER A 41 8.34 2.67 17.33
C SER A 41 7.36 1.84 16.48
N PRO A 42 7.84 0.80 15.76
CA PRO A 42 6.98 -0.12 15.02
C PRO A 42 5.96 -0.81 15.91
N LYS A 43 6.34 -1.14 17.16
CA LYS A 43 5.43 -1.77 18.13
C LYS A 43 4.21 -0.88 18.43
N ILE A 44 4.43 0.42 18.58
CA ILE A 44 3.33 1.37 18.84
C ILE A 44 2.48 1.56 17.58
N ALA A 45 3.10 1.77 16.42
CA ALA A 45 2.34 1.95 15.18
C ALA A 45 1.50 0.71 14.83
N PHE A 46 2.06 -0.48 14.99
CA PHE A 46 1.36 -1.74 14.73
C PHE A 46 0.31 -2.11 15.77
N SER A 47 0.29 -1.43 16.92
CA SER A 47 -0.84 -1.52 17.86
C SER A 47 -2.06 -0.72 17.42
N ILE A 48 -1.91 0.14 16.41
CA ILE A 48 -2.95 1.03 15.89
C ILE A 48 -3.38 0.59 14.49
N ILE A 49 -2.43 0.36 13.59
CA ILE A 49 -2.67 -0.11 12.22
C ILE A 49 -2.07 -1.50 12.08
N ASP A 50 -2.84 -2.49 11.64
CA ASP A 50 -2.31 -3.83 11.44
C ASP A 50 -1.28 -3.89 10.30
N LYS A 51 -0.40 -4.89 10.36
CA LYS A 51 0.71 -5.04 9.40
C LYS A 51 0.23 -5.20 7.95
N LEU A 52 -0.91 -5.85 7.73
CA LEU A 52 -1.46 -6.07 6.39
C LEU A 52 -1.92 -4.74 5.79
N THR A 53 -2.72 -3.98 6.55
CA THR A 53 -3.20 -2.64 6.18
C THR A 53 -2.04 -1.69 5.96
N PHE A 54 -1.03 -1.71 6.82
CA PHE A 54 0.20 -0.94 6.63
C PHE A 54 0.84 -1.26 5.27
N CYS A 55 1.11 -2.54 4.97
CA CYS A 55 1.70 -2.91 3.68
C CYS A 55 0.83 -2.52 2.47
N LYS A 56 -0.49 -2.64 2.57
CA LYS A 56 -1.41 -2.23 1.49
C LYS A 56 -1.43 -0.72 1.26
N LYS A 57 -1.40 0.09 2.32
CA LYS A 57 -1.55 1.56 2.26
C LYS A 57 -0.22 2.31 2.21
N TRP A 58 0.90 1.66 2.53
CA TRP A 58 2.22 2.28 2.58
C TRP A 58 2.59 3.09 1.34
N PRO A 59 2.36 2.64 0.08
CA PRO A 59 2.68 3.45 -1.09
C PRO A 59 2.01 4.83 -1.10
N THR A 60 0.74 4.89 -0.68
CA THR A 60 -0.04 6.14 -0.58
C THR A 60 0.49 7.04 0.54
N ILE A 61 0.71 6.46 1.73
CA ILE A 61 1.24 7.18 2.90
C ILE A 61 2.64 7.73 2.60
N LYS A 62 3.53 6.91 2.04
CA LYS A 62 4.87 7.29 1.60
C LYS A 62 4.83 8.47 0.65
N LYS A 63 3.94 8.46 -0.35
CA LYS A 63 3.79 9.58 -1.30
C LYS A 63 3.42 10.88 -0.60
N ARG A 64 2.59 10.83 0.45
CA ARG A 64 2.22 12.00 1.25
C ARG A 64 3.39 12.49 2.09
N MET A 65 4.03 11.61 2.85
CA MET A 65 5.17 11.95 3.70
C MET A 65 6.36 12.53 2.90
N ARG A 66 6.60 12.05 1.67
CA ARG A 66 7.68 12.58 0.81
C ARG A 66 7.48 14.03 0.37
N LYS A 67 6.28 14.60 0.52
CA LYS A 67 6.03 16.02 0.24
C LYS A 67 6.75 16.91 1.25
N ASP A 68 6.94 16.42 2.47
CA ASP A 68 7.68 17.10 3.51
C ASP A 68 9.15 16.65 3.52
N ARG A 69 10.07 17.59 3.30
CA ARG A 69 11.51 17.30 3.29
C ARG A 69 12.03 16.87 4.66
N TRP A 70 11.44 17.34 5.74
CA TRP A 70 11.86 17.02 7.10
C TRP A 70 11.55 15.57 7.49
N LEU A 71 10.65 14.91 6.76
CA LEU A 71 10.29 13.52 6.99
C LEU A 71 11.16 12.52 6.21
N LYS A 72 12.21 12.96 5.52
CA LYS A 72 13.05 12.08 4.68
C LYS A 72 13.56 10.85 5.44
N ASP A 73 14.14 11.04 6.63
CA ASP A 73 14.70 9.94 7.42
C ASP A 73 13.59 9.04 7.98
N ARG A 74 12.43 9.60 8.32
CA ARG A 74 11.25 8.84 8.73
C ARG A 74 10.72 7.98 7.59
N VAL A 75 10.69 8.50 6.37
CA VAL A 75 10.27 7.74 5.19
C VAL A 75 11.23 6.58 4.94
N ILE A 76 12.55 6.79 5.05
CA ILE A 76 13.55 5.73 4.91
C ILE A 76 13.35 4.66 5.98
N PHE A 77 13.23 5.07 7.25
CA PHE A 77 12.98 4.16 8.37
C PHE A 77 11.74 3.28 8.13
N TRP A 78 10.60 3.88 7.81
CA TRP A 78 9.36 3.14 7.57
C TRP A 78 9.37 2.34 6.28
N GLN A 79 10.17 2.75 5.28
CA GLN A 79 10.41 1.94 4.08
C GLN A 79 11.12 0.63 4.43
N THR A 80 12.15 0.67 5.29
CA THR A 80 12.84 -0.53 5.75
C THR A 80 11.90 -1.46 6.54
N ILE A 81 11.07 -0.89 7.42
CA ILE A 81 10.05 -1.66 8.17
C ILE A 81 9.02 -2.27 7.22
N PHE A 82 8.62 -1.54 6.17
CA PHE A 82 7.73 -2.04 5.13
C PHE A 82 8.33 -3.24 4.41
N GLU A 83 9.58 -3.18 3.97
CA GLU A 83 10.25 -4.27 3.26
C GLU A 83 10.30 -5.54 4.12
N GLN A 84 10.77 -5.43 5.35
CA GLN A 84 10.82 -6.55 6.30
C GLN A 84 9.43 -7.16 6.57
N THR A 85 8.42 -6.30 6.74
CA THR A 85 7.06 -6.75 7.03
C THR A 85 6.42 -7.40 5.79
N TYR A 86 6.67 -6.84 4.60
CA TYR A 86 6.16 -7.33 3.34
C TYR A 86 6.72 -8.72 3.03
N GLU A 87 8.03 -8.91 3.19
CA GLU A 87 8.68 -10.22 3.01
C GLU A 87 8.18 -11.24 4.03
N GLY A 88 8.04 -10.85 5.29
CA GLY A 88 7.50 -11.73 6.34
C GLY A 88 6.05 -12.17 6.06
N LEU A 89 5.22 -11.30 5.47
CA LEU A 89 3.85 -11.65 5.08
C LEU A 89 3.83 -12.53 3.82
N LYS A 90 4.70 -12.25 2.84
CA LYS A 90 4.86 -13.07 1.63
C LYS A 90 5.33 -14.48 1.95
N GLY A 91 6.29 -14.63 2.87
CA GLY A 91 6.78 -15.94 3.34
C GLY A 91 5.71 -16.77 4.05
N ARG A 92 4.66 -16.13 4.59
CA ARG A 92 3.48 -16.78 5.18
C ARG A 92 2.38 -17.08 4.15
N GLY A 93 2.63 -16.83 2.86
CA GLY A 93 1.66 -17.06 1.78
C GLY A 93 0.56 -15.99 1.68
N ILE A 94 0.65 -14.88 2.42
CA ILE A 94 -0.37 -13.82 2.38
C ILE A 94 -0.17 -12.97 1.13
N LYS A 95 -1.14 -13.05 0.20
CA LYS A 95 -1.15 -12.22 -1.01
C LYS A 95 -1.53 -10.79 -0.65
N LEU A 96 -0.56 -9.88 -0.77
CA LEU A 96 -0.74 -8.45 -0.45
C LEU A 96 -1.41 -7.65 -1.57
N ARG A 97 -1.34 -8.15 -2.80
CA ARG A 97 -2.04 -7.60 -3.95
C ARG A 97 -3.12 -8.59 -4.36
N GLU A 98 -4.35 -8.10 -4.45
CA GLU A 98 -5.42 -8.87 -5.08
C GLU A 98 -5.08 -9.03 -6.57
N PRO A 99 -5.19 -10.24 -7.13
CA PRO A 99 -5.06 -10.41 -8.57
C PRO A 99 -6.12 -9.52 -9.21
N GLN A 100 -5.65 -8.56 -10.01
CA GLN A 100 -6.54 -7.65 -10.71
C GLN A 100 -7.31 -8.49 -11.73
N GLU A 101 -8.62 -8.64 -11.56
CA GLU A 101 -9.48 -9.19 -12.60
C GLU A 101 -9.44 -8.23 -13.79
N VAL A 102 -8.55 -8.51 -14.74
CA VAL A 102 -8.50 -7.78 -15.99
C VAL A 102 -9.74 -8.19 -16.77
N LYS A 103 -10.80 -7.39 -16.70
CA LYS A 103 -11.94 -7.51 -17.62
C LYS A 103 -11.46 -7.12 -19.02
N ILE A 104 -10.96 -8.08 -19.77
CA ILE A 104 -10.57 -7.89 -21.17
C ILE A 104 -11.86 -7.67 -21.96
N SER A 105 -11.98 -6.56 -22.68
CA SER A 105 -13.17 -6.30 -23.50
C SER A 105 -13.25 -7.32 -24.64
N PRO A 106 -14.47 -7.68 -25.10
CA PRO A 106 -14.66 -8.58 -26.24
C PRO A 106 -13.94 -8.09 -27.51
N GLU A 107 -13.86 -6.78 -27.70
CA GLU A 107 -13.13 -6.14 -28.80
C GLU A 107 -11.63 -6.39 -28.74
N ARG A 108 -11.03 -6.29 -27.54
CA ARG A 108 -9.61 -6.60 -27.34
C ARG A 108 -9.31 -8.08 -27.56
N MET A 109 -10.23 -8.98 -27.19
CA MET A 109 -10.12 -10.40 -27.51
C MET A 109 -10.18 -10.66 -29.01
N LYS A 110 -11.12 -10.03 -29.73
CA LYS A 110 -11.19 -10.12 -31.19
C LYS A 110 -9.91 -9.61 -31.86
N LEU A 111 -9.40 -8.47 -31.43
CA LEU A 111 -8.15 -7.91 -31.95
C LEU A 111 -6.96 -8.83 -31.67
N ALA A 112 -6.85 -9.37 -30.46
CA ALA A 112 -5.79 -10.34 -30.11
C ALA A 112 -5.86 -11.60 -30.98
N GLN A 113 -7.07 -12.10 -31.26
CA GLN A 113 -7.28 -13.24 -32.14
C GLN A 113 -6.90 -12.92 -33.60
N GLN A 114 -7.24 -11.72 -34.09
CA GLN A 114 -6.82 -11.26 -35.42
C GLN A 114 -5.29 -11.18 -35.52
N ILE A 115 -4.63 -10.59 -34.52
CA ILE A 115 -3.16 -10.51 -34.46
C ILE A 115 -2.54 -11.92 -34.44
N ARG A 116 -3.10 -12.85 -33.65
CA ARG A 116 -2.65 -14.24 -33.62
C ARG A 116 -2.78 -14.91 -34.99
N ASN A 117 -3.92 -14.75 -35.66
CA ASN A 117 -4.16 -15.33 -36.98
C ASN A 117 -3.21 -14.76 -38.04
N ILE A 118 -2.91 -13.46 -37.98
CA ILE A 118 -1.94 -12.82 -38.87
C ILE A 118 -0.53 -13.37 -38.61
N ARG A 119 -0.13 -13.50 -37.35
CA ARG A 119 1.19 -14.05 -36.99
C ARG A 119 1.36 -15.50 -37.45
N MET A 120 0.33 -16.33 -37.31
CA MET A 120 0.35 -17.71 -37.81
C MET A 120 0.46 -17.74 -39.35
N LYS A 121 -0.29 -16.90 -40.06
CA LYS A 121 -0.21 -16.80 -41.53
C LYS A 121 1.16 -16.34 -42.02
N LEU A 122 1.82 -15.47 -41.28
CA LEU A 122 3.15 -14.94 -41.60
C LEU A 122 4.29 -15.84 -41.12
N GLY A 123 3.99 -16.98 -40.46
CA GLY A 123 5.02 -17.86 -39.90
C GLY A 123 5.82 -17.21 -38.77
N TYR A 124 5.27 -16.18 -38.12
CA TYR A 124 5.92 -15.44 -37.02
C TYR A 124 5.68 -16.06 -35.64
N THR A 125 4.92 -17.14 -35.58
CA THR A 125 4.80 -17.98 -34.39
C THR A 125 5.81 -19.12 -34.52
N GLN A 126 6.72 -19.21 -33.55
CA GLN A 126 7.58 -20.39 -33.36
C GLN A 126 6.70 -21.64 -33.18
N GLU A 127 6.99 -22.68 -33.94
CA GLU A 127 6.58 -24.05 -33.61
C GLU A 127 7.58 -24.59 -32.58
N ASP A 128 7.07 -25.29 -31.55
CA ASP A 128 7.88 -25.93 -30.50
C ASP A 128 8.75 -27.06 -31.07
#